data_AF-A0A943YPJ2-F1
#
_entry.id   AF-A0A943YPJ2-F1
#
_cell.length_a   1.000
_cell.length_b   1.000
_cell.length_c   1.000
_cell.angle_alpha   90.00
_cell.angle_beta   90.00
_cell.angle_gamma   90.00
#
_symmetry.space_group_name_H-M   'P 1'
#
loop_
_entity.id
_entity.type
_entity.pdbx_description
1 polymer ?
#
loop_
_entity_poly.entity_id
_entity_poly.type
_entity_poly.pdbx_seq_one_letter_code
_entity_poly.pdbx_strand_id
1 'polypeptide(L)'
;MDVSKLDARELVELCEGADCWHTRAVPRLGLHPLMMADGPHGLRKQEHTGDMLGMNRSLPATCFPTAVLTACGWDEELLFEIGAALGREALAEGVGLILGPGANLKRSPLCGRNFEYFSEDPLLTGKLAAAFIRGVQSEGAGACLKHFACNSQEYKRFSSDSVVDGRTLRELYLRGFEIAVREGRPASVMCAYNAVNGVHCSDNKTLLTDILRSDWGFDGAVITDWGAMSDRVRGFEAGCDLMMPGGSLYMELECLAALRLGLLRREAVEKCAARVARLAEKYSAPAAEGRTADLDANHDLARRAAASCAVLLKNEGGVLPIRDRAGTVFIGDMAVHPRYQGSGSSHINARKLTSAAGACPDVPWVQGCLGDGSAPGTLIDEAVRAARTAKTAVIFAGLPPQCESEGFDRSQSDAEESESKPAAADADEPE
;
A
#
# COMPACT_ATOMS: atom_id res chain seq x y z
N MET A 1 3.73 26.03 16.05
CA MET A 1 4.73 26.78 15.25
C MET A 1 4.08 27.95 14.49
N ASP A 2 4.69 29.14 14.47
CA ASP A 2 4.18 30.32 13.76
C ASP A 2 4.83 30.47 12.38
N VAL A 3 4.16 29.97 11.34
CA VAL A 3 4.63 30.02 9.95
C VAL A 3 4.47 31.39 9.30
N SER A 4 3.77 32.36 9.91
CA SER A 4 3.60 33.70 9.32
C SER A 4 4.91 34.50 9.29
N LYS A 5 5.92 34.05 10.02
CA LYS A 5 7.30 34.58 10.02
C LYS A 5 8.14 34.09 8.83
N LEU A 6 7.59 33.21 7.99
CA LEU A 6 8.22 32.78 6.75
C LEU A 6 7.91 33.80 5.64
N ASP A 7 8.88 34.04 4.76
CA ASP A 7 8.61 34.77 3.53
C ASP A 7 7.83 33.92 2.53
N ALA A 8 7.41 34.51 1.40
CA ALA A 8 6.62 33.81 0.39
C ALA A 8 7.30 32.57 -0.18
N ARG A 9 8.63 32.61 -0.31
CA ARG A 9 9.43 31.51 -0.85
C ARG A 9 9.56 30.39 0.17
N GLU A 10 9.92 30.73 1.40
CA GLU A 10 10.00 29.75 2.50
C GLU A 10 8.65 29.05 2.75
N LEU A 11 7.53 29.77 2.61
CA LEU A 11 6.18 29.18 2.71
C LEU A 11 5.91 28.15 1.61
N VAL A 12 6.25 28.49 0.35
CA VAL A 12 6.06 27.59 -0.79
C VAL A 12 6.99 26.38 -0.67
N GLU A 13 8.27 26.61 -0.38
CA GLU A 13 9.29 25.56 -0.22
C GLU A 13 8.92 24.60 0.92
N LEU A 14 8.38 25.07 2.04
CA LEU A 14 7.94 24.20 3.13
C LEU A 14 6.83 23.22 2.71
N CYS A 15 6.08 23.54 1.65
CA CYS A 15 4.99 22.73 1.11
C CYS A 15 5.45 21.80 -0.03
N GLU A 16 6.75 21.51 -0.15
CA GLU A 16 7.29 20.47 -1.03
C GLU A 16 8.34 19.61 -0.30
N GLY A 17 8.56 18.41 -0.82
CA GLY A 17 9.65 17.55 -0.37
C GLY A 17 11.02 18.22 -0.54
N ALA A 18 11.90 18.00 0.44
CA ALA A 18 13.32 18.35 0.34
C ALA A 18 14.04 17.40 -0.62
N ASP A 19 13.60 16.15 -0.62
CA ASP A 19 14.02 15.06 -1.47
C ASP A 19 12.86 14.06 -1.62
N CYS A 20 13.13 12.88 -2.18
CA CYS A 20 12.12 11.86 -2.41
C CYS A 20 11.36 11.42 -1.15
N TRP A 21 11.92 11.57 0.04
CA TRP A 21 11.43 10.94 1.27
C TRP A 21 11.34 11.89 2.47
N HIS A 22 11.82 13.13 2.37
CA HIS A 22 11.82 14.06 3.51
C HIS A 22 11.01 15.33 3.25
N THR A 23 10.33 15.81 4.27
CA THR A 23 9.88 17.20 4.31
C THR A 23 11.06 18.15 4.49
N ARG A 24 10.91 19.42 4.09
CA ARG A 24 11.93 20.43 4.37
C ARG A 24 12.06 20.73 5.87
N ALA A 25 13.29 20.95 6.29
CA ALA A 25 13.62 21.46 7.61
C ALA A 25 13.54 22.99 7.63
N VAL A 26 13.17 23.56 8.78
CA VAL A 26 13.26 25.00 9.04
C VAL A 26 13.89 25.19 10.42
N PRO A 27 15.24 25.09 10.53
CA PRO A 27 15.93 25.08 11.82
C PRO A 27 15.66 26.32 12.68
N ARG A 28 15.48 27.49 12.06
CA ARG A 28 15.15 28.75 12.76
C ARG A 28 13.79 28.73 13.46
N LEU A 29 12.90 27.80 13.10
CA LEU A 29 11.61 27.57 13.75
C LEU A 29 11.61 26.28 14.59
N GLY A 30 12.76 25.59 14.72
CA GLY A 30 12.85 24.29 15.38
C GLY A 30 12.22 23.13 14.60
N LEU A 31 11.96 23.31 13.29
CA LEU A 31 11.36 22.28 12.46
C LEU A 31 12.42 21.36 11.88
N HIS A 32 12.39 20.10 12.28
CA HIS A 32 13.25 19.04 11.75
C HIS A 32 12.60 18.36 10.55
N PRO A 33 13.40 17.79 9.62
CA PRO A 33 12.84 17.06 8.49
C PRO A 33 12.13 15.80 9.00
N LEU A 34 10.94 15.52 8.47
CA LEU A 34 10.21 14.29 8.69
C LEU A 34 10.51 13.33 7.53
N MET A 35 11.09 12.17 7.85
CA MET A 35 11.22 11.07 6.90
C MET A 35 9.89 10.33 6.77
N MET A 36 9.50 10.05 5.54
CA MET A 36 8.40 9.15 5.18
C MET A 36 8.90 8.02 4.29
N ALA A 37 8.26 6.86 4.38
CA ALA A 37 8.61 5.70 3.57
C ALA A 37 7.37 4.86 3.26
N ASP A 38 7.41 4.15 2.14
CA ASP A 38 6.48 3.05 1.88
C ASP A 38 6.65 1.93 2.95
N GLY A 39 5.69 1.04 3.16
CA GLY A 39 4.40 0.97 2.49
C GLY A 39 3.34 0.23 3.30
N PRO A 40 2.26 -0.21 2.65
CA PRO A 40 1.02 -0.64 3.32
C PRO A 40 1.12 -1.96 4.11
N HIS A 41 2.15 -2.79 3.90
CA HIS A 41 2.31 -4.10 4.53
C HIS A 41 3.77 -4.44 4.93
N GLY A 42 4.57 -3.40 5.19
CA GLY A 42 5.98 -3.53 5.56
C GLY A 42 6.74 -2.24 5.28
N LEU A 43 7.89 -2.05 5.94
CA LEU A 43 8.69 -0.85 5.74
C LEU A 43 9.60 -1.02 4.52
N ARG A 44 9.62 -0.02 3.64
CA ARG A 44 10.47 0.08 2.47
C ARG A 44 11.29 1.38 2.55
N LYS A 45 12.31 1.35 3.40
CA LYS A 45 13.28 2.44 3.53
C LYS A 45 14.44 2.22 2.57
N GLN A 46 14.75 3.22 1.75
CA GLN A 46 15.88 3.20 0.81
C GLN A 46 17.09 3.95 1.41
N GLU A 47 18.31 3.42 1.27
CA GLU A 47 19.51 3.95 1.95
C GLU A 47 20.29 5.02 1.16
N HIS A 48 20.08 5.12 -0.15
CA HIS A 48 20.93 5.97 -1.02
C HIS A 48 20.09 6.85 -1.93
N THR A 49 19.92 6.47 -3.19
CA THR A 49 19.06 7.16 -4.14
C THR A 49 17.62 6.71 -3.91
N GLY A 50 16.77 7.65 -3.53
CA GLY A 50 15.34 7.41 -3.45
C GLY A 50 14.71 7.30 -4.83
N ASP A 51 13.80 6.36 -5.03
CA ASP A 51 12.92 6.34 -6.19
C ASP A 51 11.52 5.86 -5.84
N MET A 52 10.54 6.38 -6.57
CA MET A 52 9.13 6.06 -6.37
C MET A 52 8.80 4.62 -6.79
N LEU A 53 9.48 4.14 -7.84
CA LEU A 53 9.14 2.93 -8.59
C LEU A 53 9.61 1.64 -7.91
N GLY A 54 10.40 1.73 -6.84
CA GLY A 54 10.98 0.57 -6.15
C GLY A 54 12.14 -0.09 -6.87
N MET A 55 12.85 0.67 -7.71
CA MET A 55 14.02 0.15 -8.43
C MET A 55 15.26 0.07 -7.53
N ASN A 56 15.41 0.96 -6.55
CA ASN A 56 16.55 0.96 -5.63
C ASN A 56 16.34 0.01 -4.45
N ARG A 57 17.44 -0.60 -3.99
CA ARG A 57 17.44 -1.55 -2.87
C ARG A 57 16.94 -0.87 -1.59
N SER A 58 16.03 -1.54 -0.91
CA SER A 58 15.53 -1.17 0.41
C SER A 58 16.17 -2.02 1.51
N LEU A 59 16.16 -1.49 2.73
CA LEU A 59 16.59 -2.22 3.93
C LEU A 59 15.72 -3.47 4.15
N PRO A 60 16.31 -4.58 4.65
CA PRO A 60 15.53 -5.72 5.08
C PRO A 60 14.53 -5.36 6.17
N ALA A 61 13.28 -5.75 6.00
CA ALA A 61 12.16 -5.40 6.87
C ALA A 61 11.22 -6.59 7.09
N THR A 62 10.28 -6.46 8.03
CA THR A 62 9.17 -7.42 8.16
C THR A 62 8.22 -7.23 6.98
N CYS A 63 7.99 -8.29 6.20
CA CYS A 63 6.93 -8.32 5.20
C CYS A 63 5.69 -8.98 5.78
N PHE A 64 4.69 -8.18 6.16
CA PHE A 64 3.39 -8.70 6.58
C PHE A 64 2.58 -9.17 5.35
N PRO A 65 1.58 -10.04 5.55
CA PRO A 65 0.60 -10.35 4.52
C PRO A 65 -0.03 -9.08 3.93
N THR A 66 -0.22 -9.07 2.62
CA THR A 66 -0.78 -7.94 1.89
C THR A 66 -2.24 -7.67 2.30
N ALA A 67 -2.76 -6.48 1.98
CA ALA A 67 -4.11 -6.07 2.40
C ALA A 67 -5.21 -6.99 1.85
N VAL A 68 -5.02 -7.58 0.65
CA VAL A 68 -5.96 -8.57 0.11
C VAL A 68 -6.07 -9.81 1.00
N LEU A 69 -4.96 -10.28 1.57
CA LEU A 69 -4.99 -11.44 2.46
C LEU A 69 -5.51 -11.03 3.83
N THR A 70 -4.96 -9.98 4.45
CA THR A 70 -5.39 -9.57 5.81
C THR A 70 -6.89 -9.21 5.88
N ALA A 71 -7.47 -8.67 4.80
CA ALA A 71 -8.90 -8.42 4.72
C ALA A 71 -9.77 -9.68 4.86
N CYS A 72 -9.27 -10.84 4.40
CA CYS A 72 -9.97 -12.11 4.52
C CYS A 72 -10.13 -12.60 5.97
N GLY A 73 -9.39 -12.03 6.92
CA GLY A 73 -9.53 -12.34 8.35
C GLY A 73 -10.68 -11.60 9.05
N TRP A 74 -11.16 -10.48 8.49
CA TRP A 74 -12.20 -9.63 9.11
C TRP A 74 -11.87 -9.19 10.55
N ASP A 75 -10.58 -9.01 10.84
CA ASP A 75 -10.07 -8.85 12.21
C ASP A 75 -9.43 -7.47 12.40
N GLU A 76 -10.18 -6.54 12.99
CA GLU A 76 -9.67 -5.20 13.34
C GLU A 76 -8.54 -5.26 14.38
N GLU A 77 -8.55 -6.21 15.31
CA GLU A 77 -7.52 -6.33 16.34
C GLU A 77 -6.19 -6.74 15.71
N LEU A 78 -6.21 -7.71 14.80
CA LEU A 78 -5.03 -8.11 14.03
C LEU A 78 -4.45 -6.94 13.21
N LEU A 79 -5.31 -6.13 12.57
CA LEU A 79 -4.84 -4.96 11.81
C LEU A 79 -4.26 -3.87 12.72
N PHE A 80 -4.80 -3.69 13.92
CA PHE A 80 -4.21 -2.82 14.94
C PHE A 80 -2.82 -3.32 15.36
N GLU A 81 -2.66 -4.62 15.65
CA GLU A 81 -1.38 -5.20 16.04
C GLU A 81 -0.33 -5.08 14.93
N ILE A 82 -0.71 -5.34 13.67
CA ILE A 82 0.17 -5.16 12.51
C ILE A 82 0.58 -3.69 12.37
N GLY A 83 -0.37 -2.76 12.49
CA GLY A 83 -0.08 -1.34 12.46
C GLY A 83 0.90 -0.93 13.56
N ALA A 84 0.72 -1.41 14.80
CA ALA A 84 1.62 -1.12 15.90
C ALA A 84 3.03 -1.73 15.68
N ALA A 85 3.11 -2.97 15.20
CA ALA A 85 4.39 -3.59 14.85
C ALA A 85 5.16 -2.79 13.79
N LEU A 86 4.46 -2.34 12.75
CA LEU A 86 5.05 -1.52 11.69
C LEU A 86 5.44 -0.12 12.19
N GLY A 87 4.64 0.48 13.07
CA GLY A 87 4.95 1.76 13.71
C GLY A 87 6.25 1.70 14.52
N ARG A 88 6.46 0.64 15.30
CA ARG A 88 7.72 0.43 16.03
C ARG A 88 8.91 0.24 15.09
N GLU A 89 8.75 -0.55 14.04
CA GLU A 89 9.79 -0.79 13.04
C GLU A 89 10.17 0.49 12.29
N ALA A 90 9.18 1.30 11.90
CA ALA A 90 9.40 2.60 11.27
C ALA A 90 10.20 3.56 12.17
N LEU A 91 9.83 3.69 13.44
CA LEU A 91 10.55 4.57 14.38
C LEU A 91 11.97 4.07 14.69
N ALA A 92 12.18 2.75 14.76
CA ALA A 92 13.52 2.19 14.89
C ALA A 92 14.42 2.54 13.70
N GLU A 93 13.81 2.70 12.53
CA GLU A 93 14.46 3.09 11.29
C GLU A 93 14.45 4.61 11.02
N GLY A 94 14.03 5.44 11.98
CA GLY A 94 14.00 6.89 11.80
C GLY A 94 12.94 7.40 10.83
N VAL A 95 11.92 6.58 10.52
CA VAL A 95 10.77 6.94 9.69
C VAL A 95 9.61 7.36 10.59
N GLY A 96 9.17 8.61 10.44
CA GLY A 96 8.07 9.15 11.25
C GLY A 96 6.70 9.03 10.59
N LEU A 97 6.63 8.80 9.27
CA LEU A 97 5.36 8.68 8.53
C LEU A 97 5.39 7.48 7.57
N ILE A 98 4.48 6.52 7.78
CA ILE A 98 4.32 5.35 6.92
C ILE A 98 3.29 5.66 5.82
N LEU A 99 3.65 5.40 4.56
CA LEU A 99 2.77 5.59 3.41
C LEU A 99 1.77 4.43 3.24
N GLY A 100 0.88 4.29 4.21
CA GLY A 100 -0.20 3.32 4.21
C GLY A 100 -1.22 3.58 5.33
N PRO A 101 -2.39 2.92 5.29
CA PRO A 101 -2.72 1.81 4.40
C PRO A 101 -3.35 2.25 3.07
N GLY A 102 -3.35 1.35 2.08
CA GLY A 102 -4.10 1.49 0.83
C GLY A 102 -5.58 1.12 1.04
N ALA A 103 -6.49 2.01 0.66
CA ALA A 103 -7.93 1.90 0.92
C ALA A 103 -8.80 2.21 -0.30
N ASN A 104 -8.24 2.16 -1.52
CA ASN A 104 -9.05 2.21 -2.73
C ASN A 104 -9.94 0.96 -2.82
N LEU A 105 -11.16 1.14 -3.34
CA LEU A 105 -12.05 0.01 -3.60
C LEU A 105 -11.56 -0.81 -4.78
N LYS A 106 -11.66 -2.14 -4.64
CA LYS A 106 -11.45 -3.13 -5.71
C LYS A 106 -12.61 -3.10 -6.70
N ARG A 107 -12.70 -2.04 -7.51
CA ARG A 107 -13.76 -1.86 -8.53
C ARG A 107 -13.81 -3.01 -9.53
N SER A 108 -12.63 -3.47 -9.94
CA SER A 108 -12.44 -4.53 -10.93
C SER A 108 -11.35 -5.46 -10.39
N PRO A 109 -11.48 -6.78 -10.55
CA PRO A 109 -10.42 -7.72 -10.16
C PRO A 109 -9.12 -7.51 -10.96
N LEU A 110 -9.19 -6.80 -12.08
CA LEU A 110 -8.05 -6.56 -12.97
C LEU A 110 -7.10 -5.46 -12.50
N CYS A 111 -7.47 -4.63 -11.51
CA CYS A 111 -6.59 -3.57 -11.05
C CYS A 111 -5.29 -4.15 -10.49
N GLY A 112 -4.14 -3.72 -11.03
CA GLY A 112 -2.83 -4.30 -10.68
C GLY A 112 -2.40 -4.09 -9.22
N ARG A 113 -3.03 -3.16 -8.51
CA ARG A 113 -2.77 -2.85 -7.10
C ARG A 113 -3.78 -3.46 -6.13
N ASN A 114 -4.70 -4.30 -6.61
CA ASN A 114 -5.69 -4.94 -5.74
C ASN A 114 -5.05 -5.73 -4.58
N PHE A 115 -3.83 -6.25 -4.74
CA PHE A 115 -3.13 -6.96 -3.68
C PHE A 115 -2.89 -6.09 -2.43
N GLU A 116 -2.67 -4.78 -2.61
CA GLU A 116 -2.42 -3.83 -1.51
C GLU A 116 -3.65 -3.05 -1.06
N TYR A 117 -4.84 -3.38 -1.59
CA TYR A 117 -6.13 -2.85 -1.15
C TYR A 117 -6.93 -3.91 -0.38
N PHE A 118 -7.80 -3.47 0.54
CA PHE A 118 -8.56 -4.38 1.40
C PHE A 118 -9.68 -5.10 0.67
N SER A 119 -10.71 -4.39 0.20
CA SER A 119 -11.94 -5.01 -0.30
C SER A 119 -12.61 -4.20 -1.42
N GLU A 120 -13.59 -4.83 -2.08
CA GLU A 120 -14.60 -4.15 -2.90
C GLU A 120 -15.72 -3.51 -2.05
N ASP A 121 -15.82 -3.90 -0.77
CA ASP A 121 -16.78 -3.35 0.18
C ASP A 121 -16.17 -2.17 0.99
N PRO A 122 -16.85 -1.00 1.05
CA PRO A 122 -16.33 0.17 1.74
C PRO A 122 -16.38 0.06 3.27
N LEU A 123 -17.29 -0.74 3.85
CA LEU A 123 -17.36 -0.89 5.30
C LEU A 123 -16.18 -1.68 5.82
N LEU A 124 -15.90 -2.85 5.22
CA LEU A 124 -14.75 -3.68 5.55
C LEU A 124 -13.45 -2.91 5.32
N THR A 125 -13.32 -2.24 4.16
CA THR A 125 -12.14 -1.41 3.84
C THR A 125 -11.93 -0.33 4.89
N GLY A 126 -12.98 0.40 5.26
CA GLY A 126 -12.89 1.49 6.22
C GLY A 126 -12.52 1.04 7.63
N LYS A 127 -13.13 -0.06 8.11
CA LYS A 127 -12.87 -0.60 9.46
C LYS A 127 -11.45 -1.10 9.62
N LEU A 128 -10.97 -1.89 8.66
CA LEU A 128 -9.61 -2.43 8.68
C LEU A 128 -8.56 -1.33 8.53
N ALA A 129 -8.79 -0.36 7.63
CA ALA A 129 -7.92 0.81 7.49
C ALA A 129 -7.88 1.64 8.79
N ALA A 130 -9.03 1.90 9.42
CA ALA A 130 -9.09 2.62 10.70
C ALA A 130 -8.29 1.92 11.80
N ALA A 131 -8.41 0.59 11.91
CA ALA A 131 -7.69 -0.19 12.90
C ALA A 131 -6.17 -0.15 12.69
N PHE A 132 -5.72 -0.33 11.45
CA PHE A 132 -4.30 -0.20 11.09
C PHE A 132 -3.75 1.19 11.43
N ILE A 133 -4.49 2.26 11.08
CA ILE A 133 -4.10 3.64 11.38
C ILE A 133 -3.95 3.84 12.89
N ARG A 134 -4.92 3.37 13.70
CA ARG A 134 -4.82 3.44 15.17
C ARG A 134 -3.61 2.68 15.70
N GLY A 135 -3.30 1.52 15.13
CA GLY A 135 -2.14 0.71 15.47
C GLY A 135 -0.83 1.49 15.27
N VAL A 136 -0.59 1.96 14.04
CA VAL A 136 0.60 2.75 13.70
C VAL A 136 0.77 3.95 14.63
N GLN A 137 -0.33 4.69 14.84
CA GLN A 137 -0.29 5.93 15.60
C GLN A 137 -0.22 5.74 17.11
N SER A 138 -0.55 4.55 17.63
CA SER A 138 -0.38 4.22 19.06
C SER A 138 1.08 4.19 19.48
N GLU A 139 2.00 3.96 18.54
CA GLU A 139 3.45 3.91 18.78
C GLU A 139 4.13 5.27 18.63
N GLY A 140 3.42 6.26 18.09
CA GLY A 140 3.95 7.61 17.83
C GLY A 140 4.41 7.87 16.39
N ALA A 141 4.35 6.88 15.49
CA ALA A 141 4.50 7.09 14.04
C ALA A 141 3.18 7.62 13.43
N GLY A 142 3.26 8.25 12.27
CA GLY A 142 2.09 8.69 11.50
C GLY A 142 1.70 7.66 10.43
N ALA A 143 0.40 7.52 10.17
CA ALA A 143 -0.12 6.77 9.02
C ALA A 143 -0.63 7.73 7.93
N CYS A 144 -0.42 7.36 6.67
CA CYS A 144 -0.88 8.09 5.50
C CYS A 144 -1.89 7.26 4.70
N LEU A 145 -3.18 7.58 4.86
CA LEU A 145 -4.27 6.89 4.18
C LEU A 145 -4.26 7.22 2.68
N LYS A 146 -4.25 6.20 1.80
CA LYS A 146 -4.08 6.39 0.35
C LYS A 146 -4.96 5.47 -0.52
N HIS A 147 -5.27 5.77 -1.78
CA HIS A 147 -5.05 7.03 -2.52
C HIS A 147 -6.39 7.72 -2.72
N PHE A 148 -6.52 8.93 -2.22
CA PHE A 148 -7.77 9.67 -2.15
C PHE A 148 -8.00 10.50 -3.43
N ALA A 149 -8.90 10.14 -4.34
CA ALA A 149 -9.81 8.98 -4.33
C ALA A 149 -9.98 8.39 -5.75
N CYS A 150 -10.74 7.30 -5.85
CA CYS A 150 -11.11 6.65 -7.12
C CYS A 150 -9.93 6.16 -7.99
N ASN A 151 -8.77 5.90 -7.37
CA ASN A 151 -7.61 5.28 -8.04
C ASN A 151 -7.77 3.75 -8.14
N SER A 152 -8.72 3.30 -8.97
CA SER A 152 -9.11 1.88 -9.08
C SER A 152 -8.64 1.21 -10.38
N GLN A 153 -7.65 1.80 -11.08
CA GLN A 153 -6.96 1.21 -12.23
C GLN A 153 -5.57 1.85 -12.37
N GLU A 154 -4.60 1.08 -12.89
CA GLU A 154 -3.25 1.58 -13.14
C GLU A 154 -3.10 2.19 -14.54
N TYR A 155 -3.84 1.67 -15.52
CA TYR A 155 -3.81 2.16 -16.89
C TYR A 155 -4.13 3.66 -16.94
N LYS A 156 -3.15 4.45 -17.39
CA LYS A 156 -3.23 5.91 -17.47
C LYS A 156 -3.61 6.60 -16.15
N ARG A 157 -3.24 6.05 -14.99
CA ARG A 157 -3.56 6.65 -13.69
C ARG A 157 -3.18 8.13 -13.55
N PHE A 158 -2.11 8.59 -14.23
CA PHE A 158 -1.68 10.00 -14.27
C PHE A 158 -2.57 10.94 -15.10
N SER A 159 -3.37 10.43 -16.04
CA SER A 159 -4.12 11.24 -17.01
C SER A 159 -5.58 10.82 -17.18
N SER A 160 -6.00 9.74 -16.52
CA SER A 160 -7.39 9.28 -16.54
C SER A 160 -8.31 10.18 -15.72
N ASP A 161 -9.58 10.20 -16.10
CA ASP A 161 -10.67 10.83 -15.36
C ASP A 161 -11.68 9.77 -14.91
N SER A 162 -11.82 9.63 -13.59
CA SER A 162 -12.83 8.78 -12.96
C SER A 162 -14.15 9.53 -12.93
N VAL A 163 -15.00 9.26 -13.93
CA VAL A 163 -16.34 9.84 -14.03
C VAL A 163 -17.33 9.01 -13.21
N VAL A 164 -17.88 9.61 -12.15
CA VAL A 164 -18.72 8.93 -11.17
C VAL A 164 -19.79 9.87 -10.63
N ASP A 165 -21.03 9.38 -10.52
CA ASP A 165 -22.12 10.17 -9.95
C ASP A 165 -21.94 10.38 -8.44
N GLY A 166 -22.59 11.41 -7.90
CA GLY A 166 -22.41 11.80 -6.49
C GLY A 166 -22.83 10.72 -5.48
N ARG A 167 -23.80 9.86 -5.82
CA ARG A 167 -24.25 8.79 -4.92
C ARG A 167 -23.20 7.69 -4.86
N THR A 168 -22.79 7.17 -6.01
CA THR A 168 -21.75 6.13 -6.10
C THR A 168 -20.43 6.61 -5.48
N LEU A 169 -20.07 7.88 -5.70
CA LEU A 169 -18.89 8.48 -5.08
C LEU A 169 -18.97 8.43 -3.55
N ARG A 170 -20.09 8.90 -2.96
CA ARG A 170 -20.27 9.00 -1.51
C ARG A 170 -20.51 7.66 -0.81
N GLU A 171 -21.31 6.76 -1.42
CA GLU A 171 -21.70 5.48 -0.81
C GLU A 171 -20.63 4.39 -0.98
N LEU A 172 -19.82 4.43 -2.04
CA LEU A 172 -18.77 3.45 -2.30
C LEU A 172 -17.38 4.05 -2.13
N TYR A 173 -16.89 4.80 -3.11
CA TYR A 173 -15.47 5.17 -3.21
C TYR A 173 -14.96 6.01 -2.04
N LEU A 174 -15.78 6.90 -1.51
CA LEU A 174 -15.43 7.75 -0.39
C LEU A 174 -15.78 7.13 0.96
N ARG A 175 -16.67 6.14 1.02
CA ARG A 175 -17.21 5.64 2.29
C ARG A 175 -16.15 4.93 3.14
N GLY A 176 -15.25 4.16 2.52
CA GLY A 176 -14.11 3.57 3.22
C GLY A 176 -13.16 4.61 3.80
N PHE A 177 -12.85 5.66 3.02
CA PHE A 177 -12.03 6.78 3.48
C PHE A 177 -12.71 7.58 4.60
N GLU A 178 -14.03 7.81 4.53
CA GLU A 178 -14.77 8.49 5.58
C GLU A 178 -14.65 7.77 6.92
N ILE A 179 -14.88 6.44 6.93
CA ILE A 179 -14.76 5.61 8.13
C ILE A 179 -13.32 5.66 8.65
N ALA A 180 -12.33 5.47 7.79
CA ALA A 180 -10.91 5.51 8.17
C ALA A 180 -10.48 6.88 8.74
N VAL A 181 -10.99 7.98 8.18
CA VAL A 181 -10.72 9.33 8.68
C VAL A 181 -11.37 9.56 10.03
N ARG A 182 -12.66 9.25 10.18
CA ARG A 182 -13.41 9.51 11.42
C ARG A 182 -12.97 8.61 12.58
N GLU A 183 -12.71 7.34 12.31
CA GLU A 183 -12.42 6.32 13.34
C GLU A 183 -10.92 6.04 13.53
N GLY A 184 -10.11 6.26 12.48
CA GLY A 184 -8.65 6.08 12.52
C GLY A 184 -7.89 7.37 12.81
N ARG A 185 -8.40 8.52 12.34
CA ARG A 185 -7.75 9.84 12.42
C ARG A 185 -6.30 9.82 11.88
N PRO A 186 -6.10 9.51 10.59
CA PRO A 186 -4.75 9.41 10.02
C PRO A 186 -4.01 10.76 10.10
N ALA A 187 -2.69 10.67 10.28
CA ALA A 187 -1.78 11.82 10.32
C ALA A 187 -1.82 12.59 8.99
N SER A 188 -1.92 11.85 7.89
CA SER A 188 -2.05 12.41 6.56
C SER A 188 -2.94 11.57 5.65
N VAL A 189 -3.38 12.19 4.55
CA VAL A 189 -4.07 11.54 3.44
C VAL A 189 -3.30 11.81 2.16
N MET A 190 -3.06 10.77 1.36
CA MET A 190 -2.41 10.91 0.07
C MET A 190 -3.46 11.10 -1.02
N CYS A 191 -3.42 12.20 -1.78
CA CYS A 191 -4.31 12.38 -2.92
C CYS A 191 -3.84 11.56 -4.13
N ALA A 192 -4.79 10.98 -4.88
CA ALA A 192 -4.51 10.12 -6.03
C ALA A 192 -3.98 10.89 -7.25
N TYR A 193 -3.45 10.14 -8.23
CA TYR A 193 -3.00 10.67 -9.52
C TYR A 193 -4.14 11.16 -10.42
N ASN A 194 -5.22 10.37 -10.52
CA ASN A 194 -6.27 10.57 -11.51
C ASN A 194 -7.12 11.83 -11.23
N ALA A 195 -7.83 12.27 -12.25
CA ALA A 195 -8.95 13.19 -12.08
C ALA A 195 -10.19 12.47 -11.57
N VAL A 196 -11.06 13.21 -10.87
CA VAL A 196 -12.41 12.78 -10.51
C VAL A 196 -13.36 13.84 -11.02
N ASN A 197 -14.23 13.45 -11.95
CA ASN A 197 -15.17 14.34 -12.64
C ASN A 197 -14.50 15.60 -13.20
N GLY A 198 -13.36 15.42 -13.89
CA GLY A 198 -12.66 16.45 -14.65
C GLY A 198 -11.64 17.30 -13.89
N VAL A 199 -11.42 17.04 -12.59
CA VAL A 199 -10.43 17.77 -11.77
C VAL A 199 -9.48 16.77 -11.10
N HIS A 200 -8.17 16.95 -11.29
CA HIS A 200 -7.12 16.16 -10.62
C HIS A 200 -7.29 16.18 -9.10
N CYS A 201 -7.07 15.05 -8.44
CA CYS A 201 -7.33 14.95 -6.99
C CYS A 201 -6.50 15.96 -6.17
N SER A 202 -5.28 16.30 -6.61
CA SER A 202 -4.43 17.34 -6.00
C SER A 202 -5.03 18.75 -6.06
N ASP A 203 -5.85 19.04 -7.06
CA ASP A 203 -6.45 20.35 -7.30
C ASP A 203 -7.93 20.42 -6.85
N ASN A 204 -8.48 19.30 -6.37
CA ASN A 204 -9.92 19.14 -6.18
C ASN A 204 -10.37 19.64 -4.80
N LYS A 205 -10.72 20.94 -4.71
CA LYS A 205 -11.23 21.56 -3.47
C LYS A 205 -12.44 20.84 -2.87
N THR A 206 -13.35 20.35 -3.72
CA THR A 206 -14.52 19.59 -3.26
C THR A 206 -14.08 18.35 -2.49
N LEU A 207 -13.13 17.58 -3.02
CA LEU A 207 -12.59 16.40 -2.33
C LEU A 207 -11.77 16.80 -1.09
N LEU A 208 -10.77 17.64 -1.25
CA LEU A 208 -9.72 17.87 -0.25
C LEU A 208 -10.13 18.79 0.90
N THR A 209 -11.07 19.72 0.66
CA THR A 209 -11.51 20.68 1.68
C THR A 209 -12.97 20.52 2.03
N ASP A 210 -13.87 20.51 1.05
CA ASP A 210 -15.31 20.51 1.36
C ASP A 210 -15.72 19.16 1.98
N ILE A 211 -15.30 18.05 1.38
CA ILE A 211 -15.58 16.71 1.91
C ILE A 211 -14.61 16.32 3.03
N LEU A 212 -13.32 16.20 2.72
CA LEU A 212 -12.35 15.61 3.63
C LEU A 212 -12.23 16.42 4.93
N ARG A 213 -12.16 17.75 4.85
CA ARG A 213 -11.98 18.59 6.04
C ARG A 213 -13.28 19.05 6.64
N SER A 214 -14.20 19.59 5.82
CA SER A 214 -15.41 20.22 6.34
C SER A 214 -16.47 19.19 6.75
N ASP A 215 -16.80 18.23 5.87
CA ASP A 215 -17.78 17.20 6.19
C ASP A 215 -17.24 16.17 7.19
N TRP A 216 -15.98 15.73 7.03
CA TRP A 216 -15.42 14.62 7.84
C TRP A 216 -14.59 15.05 9.04
N GLY A 217 -14.14 16.30 9.09
CA GLY A 217 -13.35 16.84 10.20
C GLY A 217 -11.87 16.47 10.18
N PHE A 218 -11.29 16.17 9.00
CA PHE A 218 -9.87 15.87 8.87
C PHE A 218 -8.97 17.07 9.25
N ASP A 219 -8.09 16.87 10.23
CA ASP A 219 -7.19 17.88 10.80
C ASP A 219 -5.71 17.70 10.41
N GLY A 220 -5.39 16.58 9.75
CA GLY A 220 -4.05 16.24 9.25
C GLY A 220 -3.65 16.94 7.95
N ALA A 221 -2.56 16.47 7.36
CA ALA A 221 -2.02 17.00 6.10
C ALA A 221 -2.45 16.19 4.87
N VAL A 222 -2.76 16.85 3.76
CA VAL A 222 -2.90 16.20 2.45
C VAL A 222 -1.55 16.24 1.75
N ILE A 223 -1.08 15.07 1.32
CA ILE A 223 0.19 14.90 0.59
C ILE A 223 -0.15 14.40 -0.81
N THR A 224 0.58 14.82 -1.84
CA THR A 224 0.40 14.21 -3.16
C THR A 224 0.96 12.80 -3.19
N ASP A 225 0.36 11.91 -3.99
CA ASP A 225 1.13 10.82 -4.56
C ASP A 225 2.32 11.40 -5.36
N TRP A 226 3.36 10.62 -5.58
CA TRP A 226 4.63 11.16 -6.05
C TRP A 226 4.54 11.64 -7.51
N GLY A 227 4.63 12.96 -7.71
CA GLY A 227 4.44 13.58 -9.02
C GLY A 227 2.97 13.77 -9.41
N ALA A 228 2.01 13.61 -8.48
CA ALA A 228 0.59 13.83 -8.73
C ALA A 228 0.14 15.30 -8.64
N MET A 229 1.04 16.24 -8.35
CA MET A 229 0.72 17.67 -8.38
C MET A 229 0.43 18.10 -9.81
N SER A 230 -0.79 18.57 -10.07
CA SER A 230 -1.20 19.02 -11.41
C SER A 230 -1.03 20.53 -11.56
N ASP A 231 -1.76 21.33 -10.75
CA ASP A 231 -1.62 22.78 -10.68
C ASP A 231 -1.41 23.19 -9.22
N ARG A 232 -0.18 23.60 -8.89
CA ARG A 232 0.20 23.89 -7.50
C ARG A 232 -0.53 25.10 -6.92
N VAL A 233 -0.87 26.10 -7.75
CA VAL A 233 -1.64 27.26 -7.31
C VAL A 233 -3.05 26.83 -6.91
N ARG A 234 -3.71 26.01 -7.74
CA ARG A 234 -5.00 25.41 -7.40
C ARG A 234 -4.90 24.45 -6.22
N GLY A 235 -3.84 23.66 -6.13
CA GLY A 235 -3.60 22.72 -5.05
C GLY A 235 -3.58 23.40 -3.68
N PHE A 236 -2.92 24.56 -3.56
CA PHE A 236 -2.95 25.36 -2.33
C PHE A 236 -4.37 25.82 -1.96
N GLU A 237 -5.14 26.30 -2.93
CA GLU A 237 -6.53 26.73 -2.71
C GLU A 237 -7.48 25.54 -2.42
N ALA A 238 -7.17 24.35 -2.96
CA ALA A 238 -7.89 23.11 -2.72
C ALA A 238 -7.57 22.49 -1.35
N GLY A 239 -6.42 22.80 -0.76
CA GLY A 239 -5.95 22.26 0.51
C GLY A 239 -5.04 21.03 0.39
N CYS A 240 -4.35 20.88 -0.74
CA CYS A 240 -3.21 19.98 -0.92
C CYS A 240 -1.96 20.60 -0.29
N ASP A 241 -1.51 20.04 0.83
CA ASP A 241 -0.56 20.72 1.70
C ASP A 241 0.92 20.47 1.34
N LEU A 242 1.24 19.26 0.87
CA LEU A 242 2.62 18.84 0.59
C LEU A 242 2.73 18.18 -0.78
N MET A 243 3.56 18.75 -1.66
CA MET A 243 3.94 18.15 -2.92
C MET A 243 5.15 17.23 -2.76
N MET A 244 4.97 15.93 -3.01
CA MET A 244 6.06 14.95 -3.07
C MET A 244 6.35 14.54 -4.52
N PRO A 245 7.63 14.30 -4.90
CA PRO A 245 8.85 14.42 -4.08
C PRO A 245 9.39 15.86 -3.95
N GLY A 246 8.76 16.84 -4.58
CA GLY A 246 9.28 18.21 -4.65
C GLY A 246 10.21 18.44 -5.85
N GLY A 247 10.95 19.55 -5.85
CA GLY A 247 12.00 19.85 -6.83
C GLY A 247 11.54 20.48 -8.16
N SER A 248 10.28 20.92 -8.27
CA SER A 248 9.75 21.56 -9.47
C SER A 248 9.96 23.08 -9.43
N LEU A 249 11.10 23.56 -9.96
CA LEU A 249 11.42 25.00 -10.02
C LEU A 249 10.35 25.80 -10.78
N TYR A 250 9.77 25.23 -11.85
CA TYR A 250 8.70 25.89 -12.59
C TYR A 250 7.49 26.18 -11.69
N MET A 251 7.01 25.18 -10.94
CA MET A 251 5.84 25.34 -10.06
C MET A 251 6.12 26.27 -8.87
N GLU A 252 7.36 26.28 -8.35
CA GLU A 252 7.77 27.26 -7.34
C GLU A 252 7.66 28.69 -7.88
N LEU A 253 8.25 28.96 -9.04
CA LEU A 253 8.22 30.28 -9.68
C LEU A 253 6.80 30.72 -10.04
N GLU A 254 5.96 29.80 -10.50
CA GLU A 254 4.55 30.04 -10.80
C GLU A 254 3.76 30.46 -9.55
N CYS A 255 3.95 29.75 -8.43
CA CYS A 255 3.33 30.10 -7.15
C CYS A 255 3.80 31.46 -6.63
N LEU A 256 5.10 31.77 -6.72
CA LEU A 256 5.63 33.08 -6.33
C LEU A 256 5.08 34.21 -7.20
N ALA A 257 4.97 33.99 -8.50
CA ALA A 257 4.33 34.94 -9.41
C ALA A 257 2.85 35.14 -9.07
N ALA A 258 2.11 34.06 -8.81
CA ALA A 258 0.70 34.10 -8.45
C ALA A 258 0.47 34.85 -7.12
N LEU A 259 1.32 34.66 -6.11
CA LEU A 259 1.29 35.42 -4.86
C LEU A 259 1.51 36.92 -5.10
N ARG A 260 2.53 37.26 -5.90
CA ARG A 260 2.85 38.66 -6.23
C ARG A 260 1.71 39.35 -7.00
N LEU A 261 1.03 38.62 -7.88
CA LEU A 261 -0.07 39.11 -8.70
C LEU A 261 -1.43 39.05 -7.99
N GLY A 262 -1.51 38.49 -6.77
CA GLY A 262 -2.76 38.32 -6.03
C GLY A 262 -3.69 37.23 -6.57
N LEU A 263 -3.17 36.34 -7.42
CA LEU A 263 -3.89 35.17 -7.96
C LEU A 263 -3.90 33.99 -7.00
N LEU A 264 -2.90 33.90 -6.12
CA LEU A 264 -2.83 32.95 -5.01
C LEU A 264 -2.90 33.73 -3.70
N ARG A 265 -3.79 33.34 -2.79
CA ARG A 265 -3.86 33.97 -1.47
C ARG A 265 -2.74 33.44 -0.59
N ARG A 266 -1.96 34.35 -0.01
CA ARG A 266 -0.92 33.99 0.99
C ARG A 266 -1.48 33.13 2.12
N GLU A 267 -2.69 33.44 2.58
CA GLU A 267 -3.37 32.68 3.64
C GLU A 267 -3.60 31.20 3.27
N ALA A 268 -3.84 30.89 1.99
CA ALA A 268 -3.98 29.50 1.53
C ALA A 268 -2.66 28.73 1.69
N VAL A 269 -1.55 29.36 1.30
CA VAL A 269 -0.20 28.80 1.46
C VAL A 269 0.16 28.65 2.94
N GLU A 270 -0.14 29.66 3.77
CA GLU A 270 0.11 29.61 5.22
C GLU A 270 -0.67 28.49 5.92
N LYS A 271 -1.92 28.25 5.52
CA LYS A 271 -2.71 27.12 6.04
C LYS A 271 -2.08 25.77 5.70
N CYS A 272 -1.60 25.62 4.46
CA CYS A 272 -0.90 24.42 4.01
C CYS A 272 0.42 24.23 4.76
N ALA A 273 1.27 25.26 4.77
CA ALA A 273 2.54 25.28 5.48
C ALA A 273 2.38 24.97 6.98
N ALA A 274 1.34 25.50 7.63
CA ALA A 274 1.04 25.21 9.03
C ALA A 274 0.66 23.75 9.26
N ARG A 275 -0.03 23.08 8.32
CA ARG A 275 -0.34 21.65 8.42
C ARG A 275 0.90 20.79 8.23
N VAL A 276 1.74 21.12 7.25
CA VAL A 276 3.04 20.43 7.04
C VAL A 276 3.95 20.60 8.24
N ALA A 277 4.07 21.81 8.78
CA ALA A 277 4.86 22.08 9.98
C ALA A 277 4.36 21.26 11.18
N ARG A 278 3.04 21.19 11.42
CA ARG A 278 2.48 20.37 12.51
C ARG A 278 2.72 18.88 12.31
N LEU A 279 2.62 18.39 11.07
CA LEU A 279 2.92 17.00 10.74
C LEU A 279 4.39 16.69 11.08
N ALA A 280 5.32 17.48 10.55
CA ALA A 280 6.73 17.27 10.77
C ALA A 280 7.13 17.44 12.24
N GLU A 281 6.61 18.45 12.94
CA GLU A 281 6.83 18.66 14.38
C GLU A 281 6.37 17.45 15.21
N LYS A 282 5.21 16.89 14.89
CA LYS A 282 4.64 15.77 15.66
C LYS A 282 5.39 14.44 15.45
N TYR A 283 5.86 14.17 14.23
CA TYR A 283 6.33 12.83 13.86
C TYR A 283 7.85 12.74 13.63
N SER A 284 8.58 13.85 13.53
CA SER A 284 10.06 13.82 13.39
C SER A 284 10.78 13.49 14.70
N ALA A 285 10.29 13.99 15.84
CA ALA A 285 10.93 13.77 17.12
C ALA A 285 10.90 12.29 17.57
N PRO A 286 9.75 11.58 17.55
CA PRO A 286 9.72 10.15 17.89
C PRO A 286 10.66 9.30 17.01
N ALA A 287 10.80 9.66 15.73
CA ALA A 287 11.68 8.98 14.80
C ALA A 287 13.18 9.19 15.13
N ALA A 288 13.53 10.29 15.78
CA ALA A 288 14.91 10.60 16.16
C ALA A 288 15.36 9.96 17.49
N GLU A 289 14.46 9.30 18.23
CA GLU A 289 14.75 8.75 19.57
C GLU A 289 15.68 7.52 19.57
N GLY A 290 15.95 6.91 18.42
CA GLY A 290 16.81 5.72 18.32
C GLY A 290 16.19 4.48 18.95
N ARG A 291 14.89 4.26 18.68
CA ARG A 291 14.13 3.10 19.17
C ARG A 291 14.65 1.79 18.55
N THR A 292 14.22 0.66 19.12
CA THR A 292 14.49 -0.67 18.57
C THR A 292 13.19 -1.40 18.30
N ALA A 293 13.21 -2.33 17.35
CA ALA A 293 12.07 -3.17 17.01
C ALA A 293 12.47 -4.65 17.08
N ASP A 294 11.56 -5.48 17.59
CA ASP A 294 11.72 -6.93 17.62
C ASP A 294 11.21 -7.54 16.30
N LEU A 295 12.14 -7.72 15.37
CA LEU A 295 11.83 -8.26 14.03
C LEU A 295 11.43 -9.74 14.04
N ASP A 296 11.82 -10.49 15.08
CA ASP A 296 11.43 -11.90 15.18
C ASP A 296 9.99 -12.01 15.72
N ALA A 297 9.61 -11.16 16.70
CA ALA A 297 8.22 -11.02 17.12
C ALA A 297 7.31 -10.51 15.99
N ASN A 298 7.77 -9.54 15.20
CA ASN A 298 7.05 -9.06 14.02
C ASN A 298 6.87 -10.19 12.98
N HIS A 299 7.88 -11.03 12.77
CA HIS A 299 7.77 -12.20 11.89
C HIS A 299 6.78 -13.24 12.41
N ASP A 300 6.72 -13.48 13.72
CA ASP A 300 5.72 -14.37 14.33
C ASP A 300 4.29 -13.82 14.18
N LEU A 301 4.12 -12.50 14.28
CA LEU A 301 2.86 -11.83 13.97
C LEU A 301 2.47 -12.00 12.49
N ALA A 302 3.42 -11.83 11.56
CA ALA A 302 3.18 -12.05 10.13
C ALA A 302 2.76 -13.50 9.84
N ARG A 303 3.38 -14.48 10.52
CA ARG A 303 3.01 -15.90 10.45
C ARG A 303 1.59 -16.14 10.98
N ARG A 304 1.23 -15.53 12.10
CA ARG A 304 -0.14 -15.60 12.66
C ARG A 304 -1.15 -15.03 11.68
N ALA A 305 -0.89 -13.84 11.14
CA ALA A 305 -1.74 -13.18 10.16
C ALA A 305 -1.94 -14.03 8.89
N ALA A 306 -0.86 -14.61 8.36
CA ALA A 306 -0.93 -15.49 7.19
C ALA A 306 -1.83 -16.72 7.45
N ALA A 307 -1.76 -17.29 8.66
CA ALA A 307 -2.56 -18.45 9.02
C ALA A 307 -4.03 -18.11 9.31
N SER A 308 -4.31 -17.01 10.02
CA SER A 308 -5.67 -16.63 10.42
C SER A 308 -6.51 -16.06 9.28
N CYS A 309 -5.86 -15.53 8.24
CA CYS A 309 -6.53 -14.90 7.11
C CYS A 309 -6.66 -15.80 5.87
N ALA A 310 -6.12 -17.03 5.91
CA ALA A 310 -6.26 -17.98 4.82
C ALA A 310 -7.72 -18.42 4.63
N VAL A 311 -8.21 -18.44 3.39
CA VAL A 311 -9.59 -18.80 3.06
C VAL A 311 -9.65 -20.23 2.53
N LEU A 312 -10.38 -21.10 3.22
CA LEU A 312 -10.68 -22.46 2.75
C LEU A 312 -11.89 -22.41 1.80
N LEU A 313 -11.62 -22.49 0.49
CA LEU A 313 -12.68 -22.42 -0.54
C LEU A 313 -13.45 -23.73 -0.72
N LYS A 314 -12.75 -24.87 -0.60
CA LYS A 314 -13.33 -26.21 -0.85
C LYS A 314 -12.63 -27.26 0.02
N ASN A 315 -13.40 -28.18 0.60
CA ASN A 315 -12.90 -29.31 1.39
C ASN A 315 -13.79 -30.55 1.23
N GLU A 316 -13.81 -31.10 0.01
CA GLU A 316 -14.56 -32.32 -0.28
C GLU A 316 -13.91 -33.56 0.32
N GLY A 317 -14.72 -34.51 0.78
CA GLY A 317 -14.25 -35.75 1.40
C GLY A 317 -13.48 -35.57 2.72
N GLY A 318 -13.41 -34.35 3.26
CA GLY A 318 -12.62 -34.06 4.46
C GLY A 318 -11.11 -34.23 4.25
N VAL A 319 -10.62 -33.94 3.04
CA VAL A 319 -9.19 -34.06 2.68
C VAL A 319 -8.30 -33.17 3.56
N LEU A 320 -8.81 -32.03 4.03
CA LEU A 320 -8.14 -31.16 5.00
C LEU A 320 -8.75 -31.29 6.41
N PRO A 321 -7.92 -31.28 7.48
CA PRO A 321 -6.46 -31.22 7.45
C PRO A 321 -5.80 -32.56 7.04
N ILE A 322 -4.67 -32.50 6.35
CA ILE A 322 -3.86 -33.69 6.03
C ILE A 322 -3.33 -34.27 7.36
N ARG A 323 -3.85 -35.45 7.74
CA ARG A 323 -3.52 -36.10 9.03
C ARG A 323 -2.23 -36.91 9.00
N ASP A 324 -1.90 -37.48 7.84
CA ASP A 324 -0.69 -38.26 7.62
C ASP A 324 0.03 -37.70 6.39
N ARG A 325 1.27 -37.24 6.59
CA ARG A 325 2.10 -36.71 5.50
C ARG A 325 2.76 -37.82 4.69
N ALA A 326 2.77 -39.07 5.18
CA ALA A 326 3.41 -40.18 4.47
C ALA A 326 2.75 -40.44 3.11
N GLY A 327 3.53 -40.30 2.04
CA GLY A 327 3.02 -40.38 0.66
C GLY A 327 2.39 -39.09 0.16
N THR A 328 2.60 -37.95 0.83
CA THR A 328 2.30 -36.62 0.29
C THR A 328 3.39 -36.18 -0.68
N VAL A 329 3.02 -35.44 -1.73
CA VAL A 329 3.96 -34.76 -2.62
C VAL A 329 3.54 -33.30 -2.83
N PHE A 330 4.53 -32.40 -2.89
CA PHE A 330 4.32 -31.01 -3.28
C PHE A 330 4.57 -30.84 -4.77
N ILE A 331 3.69 -30.11 -5.45
CA ILE A 331 3.75 -29.88 -6.90
C ILE A 331 3.64 -28.37 -7.13
N GLY A 332 4.54 -27.79 -7.92
CA GLY A 332 4.50 -26.37 -8.30
C GLY A 332 5.71 -25.59 -7.80
N ASP A 333 6.24 -24.68 -8.63
CA ASP A 333 7.42 -23.86 -8.32
C ASP A 333 7.26 -23.06 -7.02
N MET A 334 6.04 -22.58 -6.77
CA MET A 334 5.69 -21.79 -5.59
C MET A 334 5.84 -22.53 -4.26
N ALA A 335 5.96 -23.86 -4.25
CA ALA A 335 6.26 -24.59 -3.03
C ALA A 335 7.67 -24.28 -2.49
N VAL A 336 8.62 -23.96 -3.40
CA VAL A 336 10.01 -23.58 -3.10
C VAL A 336 10.20 -22.07 -3.21
N HIS A 337 9.62 -21.44 -4.23
CA HIS A 337 9.71 -20.01 -4.53
C HIS A 337 8.35 -19.31 -4.29
N PRO A 338 7.92 -19.12 -3.03
CA PRO A 338 6.58 -18.63 -2.75
C PRO A 338 6.38 -17.21 -3.27
N ARG A 339 5.19 -16.95 -3.80
CA ARG A 339 4.72 -15.59 -4.06
C ARG A 339 3.92 -15.09 -2.86
N TYR A 340 4.46 -14.09 -2.17
CA TYR A 340 3.94 -13.61 -0.89
C TYR A 340 3.57 -12.12 -0.89
N GLN A 341 3.90 -11.39 -1.96
CA GLN A 341 3.58 -9.98 -2.15
C GLN A 341 3.48 -9.63 -3.63
N GLY A 342 2.95 -8.44 -3.93
CA GLY A 342 3.02 -7.83 -5.26
C GLY A 342 4.29 -6.99 -5.45
N SER A 343 4.39 -6.35 -6.61
CA SER A 343 5.53 -5.49 -7.00
C SER A 343 5.14 -4.00 -7.01
N GLY A 344 6.13 -3.10 -7.11
CA GLY A 344 5.94 -1.65 -7.15
C GLY A 344 6.40 -0.93 -5.89
N SER A 345 5.77 0.20 -5.55
CA SER A 345 6.10 1.01 -4.38
C SER A 345 5.98 0.24 -3.07
N SER A 346 5.13 -0.79 -3.04
CA SER A 346 4.89 -1.63 -1.87
C SER A 346 5.83 -2.82 -1.74
N HIS A 347 6.78 -3.03 -2.67
CA HIS A 347 7.66 -4.20 -2.63
C HIS A 347 8.65 -4.13 -1.45
N ILE A 348 8.55 -5.10 -0.54
CA ILE A 348 9.36 -5.19 0.68
C ILE A 348 10.54 -6.13 0.48
N ASN A 349 11.73 -5.70 0.90
CA ASN A 349 12.87 -6.61 1.02
C ASN A 349 12.70 -7.43 2.31
N ALA A 350 12.10 -8.62 2.22
CA ALA A 350 11.79 -9.42 3.41
C ALA A 350 13.07 -9.93 4.10
N ARG A 351 13.23 -9.63 5.40
CA ARG A 351 14.36 -10.12 6.21
C ARG A 351 14.38 -11.66 6.31
N LYS A 352 13.21 -12.27 6.43
CA LYS A 352 13.04 -13.71 6.65
C LYS A 352 11.81 -14.22 5.91
N LEU A 353 11.99 -15.31 5.18
CA LEU A 353 10.93 -15.98 4.41
C LEU A 353 11.02 -17.49 4.65
N THR A 354 9.88 -18.17 4.66
CA THR A 354 9.80 -19.63 4.78
C THR A 354 8.85 -20.16 3.72
N SER A 355 9.37 -21.00 2.82
CA SER A 355 8.57 -21.67 1.79
C SER A 355 7.92 -22.93 2.35
N ALA A 356 6.92 -23.47 1.65
CA ALA A 356 6.26 -24.71 2.07
C ALA A 356 7.23 -25.90 2.09
N ALA A 357 8.06 -26.03 1.05
CA ALA A 357 9.12 -27.05 0.99
C ALA A 357 10.17 -26.85 2.10
N GLY A 358 10.51 -25.60 2.43
CA GLY A 358 11.41 -25.30 3.56
C GLY A 358 10.80 -25.66 4.92
N ALA A 359 9.49 -25.52 5.08
CA ALA A 359 8.77 -25.90 6.31
C ALA A 359 8.50 -27.41 6.44
N CYS A 360 8.49 -28.14 5.31
CA CYS A 360 8.24 -29.59 5.25
C CYS A 360 9.32 -30.28 4.39
N PRO A 361 10.60 -30.29 4.83
CA PRO A 361 11.71 -30.83 4.05
C PRO A 361 11.64 -32.35 3.82
N ASP A 362 10.77 -33.02 4.56
CA ASP A 362 10.46 -34.45 4.44
C ASP A 362 9.48 -34.78 3.30
N VAL A 363 8.76 -33.78 2.79
CA VAL A 363 7.79 -33.97 1.71
C VAL A 363 8.50 -33.80 0.36
N PRO A 364 8.48 -34.81 -0.53
CA PRO A 364 9.06 -34.68 -1.86
C PRO A 364 8.37 -33.56 -2.66
N TRP A 365 9.15 -32.89 -3.50
CA TRP A 365 8.68 -31.80 -4.35
C TRP A 365 9.03 -32.05 -5.81
N VAL A 366 8.12 -31.66 -6.70
CA VAL A 366 8.35 -31.58 -8.14
C VAL A 366 7.89 -30.22 -8.66
N GLN A 367 8.64 -29.67 -9.62
CA GLN A 367 8.49 -28.27 -10.02
C GLN A 367 7.18 -27.99 -10.77
N GLY A 368 6.79 -28.81 -11.74
CA GLY A 368 5.51 -28.69 -12.48
C GLY A 368 5.39 -27.51 -13.46
N CYS A 369 5.86 -26.32 -13.09
CA CYS A 369 5.90 -25.12 -13.93
C CYS A 369 7.14 -24.27 -13.63
N LEU A 370 7.53 -23.38 -14.53
CA LEU A 370 8.58 -22.39 -14.31
C LEU A 370 8.03 -21.18 -13.55
N GLY A 371 8.92 -20.39 -12.94
CA GLY A 371 8.54 -19.22 -12.13
C GLY A 371 7.88 -18.07 -12.92
N ASP A 372 7.95 -18.10 -14.25
CA ASP A 372 7.20 -17.19 -15.14
C ASP A 372 5.79 -17.69 -15.48
N GLY A 373 5.39 -18.83 -14.93
CA GLY A 373 4.11 -19.48 -15.18
C GLY A 373 4.12 -20.47 -16.35
N SER A 374 5.16 -20.50 -17.18
CA SER A 374 5.22 -21.44 -18.30
C SER A 374 5.35 -22.88 -17.82
N ALA A 375 4.64 -23.81 -18.46
CA ALA A 375 4.61 -25.22 -18.07
C ALA A 375 5.04 -26.12 -19.24
N PRO A 376 6.36 -26.31 -19.47
CA PRO A 376 6.87 -27.25 -20.46
C PRO A 376 6.30 -28.66 -20.25
N GLY A 377 5.96 -29.36 -21.34
CA GLY A 377 5.33 -30.69 -21.28
C GLY A 377 6.11 -31.71 -20.43
N THR A 378 7.44 -31.62 -20.41
CA THR A 378 8.28 -32.47 -19.56
C THR A 378 8.06 -32.27 -18.06
N LEU A 379 7.81 -31.02 -17.62
CA LEU A 379 7.52 -30.70 -16.22
C LEU A 379 6.09 -31.10 -15.84
N ILE A 380 5.14 -30.95 -16.77
CA ILE A 380 3.77 -31.44 -16.61
C ILE A 380 3.77 -32.97 -16.45
N ASP A 381 4.46 -33.68 -17.34
CA ASP A 381 4.53 -35.15 -17.29
C ASP A 381 5.15 -35.65 -15.98
N GLU A 382 6.17 -34.95 -15.46
CA GLU A 382 6.77 -35.24 -14.16
C GLU A 382 5.77 -35.02 -13.01
N ALA A 383 5.07 -33.88 -13.01
CA ALA A 383 4.04 -33.57 -12.01
C ALA A 383 2.91 -34.61 -12.03
N VAL A 384 2.45 -35.04 -13.21
CA VAL A 384 1.42 -36.07 -13.36
C VAL A 384 1.90 -37.42 -12.83
N ARG A 385 3.14 -37.83 -13.14
CA ARG A 385 3.72 -39.07 -12.59
C ARG A 385 3.82 -39.03 -11.07
N ALA A 386 4.25 -37.91 -10.51
CA ALA A 386 4.35 -37.73 -9.06
C ALA A 386 2.97 -37.78 -8.39
N ALA A 387 1.97 -37.09 -8.96
CA ALA A 387 0.60 -37.10 -8.46
C ALA A 387 -0.03 -38.52 -8.46
N ARG A 388 0.18 -39.30 -9.53
CA ARG A 388 -0.36 -40.68 -9.66
C ARG A 388 0.22 -41.67 -8.65
N THR A 389 1.43 -41.42 -8.15
CA THR A 389 2.10 -42.31 -7.19
C THR A 389 1.94 -41.88 -5.74
N ALA A 390 1.53 -40.62 -5.50
CA ALA A 390 1.27 -40.09 -4.18
C ALA A 390 -0.10 -40.51 -3.62
N LYS A 391 -0.18 -40.62 -2.29
CA LYS A 391 -1.48 -40.71 -1.59
C LYS A 391 -2.20 -39.35 -1.55
N THR A 392 -1.43 -38.26 -1.53
CA THR A 392 -1.96 -36.89 -1.50
C THR A 392 -1.04 -35.98 -2.29
N ALA A 393 -1.58 -35.26 -3.26
CA ALA A 393 -0.87 -34.22 -3.98
C ALA A 393 -1.30 -32.84 -3.46
N VAL A 394 -0.33 -32.02 -3.06
CA VAL A 394 -0.57 -30.61 -2.69
C VAL A 394 0.01 -29.73 -3.80
N ILE A 395 -0.88 -29.08 -4.55
CA ILE A 395 -0.52 -28.24 -5.68
C ILE A 395 -0.41 -26.79 -5.21
N PHE A 396 0.74 -26.18 -5.43
CA PHE A 396 1.01 -24.76 -5.19
C PHE A 396 0.89 -24.02 -6.52
N ALA A 397 -0.21 -23.31 -6.70
CA ALA A 397 -0.52 -22.56 -7.90
C ALA A 397 -0.94 -21.12 -7.57
N GLY A 398 -0.70 -20.22 -8.50
CA GLY A 398 -1.03 -18.81 -8.39
C GLY A 398 -0.49 -18.03 -9.58
N LEU A 399 -0.75 -16.73 -9.59
CA LEU A 399 -0.27 -15.83 -10.63
C LEU A 399 1.24 -15.56 -10.49
N PRO A 400 2.02 -15.46 -11.57
CA PRO A 400 3.44 -15.10 -11.50
C PRO A 400 3.64 -13.57 -11.30
N PRO A 401 4.86 -13.10 -10.99
CA PRO A 401 5.14 -11.69 -10.67
C PRO A 401 4.74 -10.69 -11.76
N GLN A 402 4.71 -11.11 -13.02
CA GLN A 402 4.38 -10.28 -14.18
C GLN A 402 2.89 -9.93 -14.27
N CYS A 403 2.02 -10.60 -13.50
CA CYS A 403 0.58 -10.40 -13.58
C CYS A 403 0.06 -9.37 -12.56
N GLU A 404 0.78 -9.05 -11.48
CA GLU A 404 0.30 -8.06 -10.50
C GLU A 404 1.42 -7.17 -9.98
N SER A 405 1.34 -5.89 -10.32
CA SER A 405 2.25 -4.84 -9.88
C SER A 405 1.56 -3.49 -9.97
N GLU A 406 2.09 -2.52 -9.22
CA GLU A 406 1.93 -1.13 -9.58
C GLU A 406 2.44 -0.86 -11.01
N GLY A 407 1.71 -0.01 -11.76
CA GLY A 407 2.10 0.47 -13.09
C GLY A 407 1.38 -0.21 -14.27
N PHE A 408 0.67 -1.32 -14.05
CA PHE A 408 -0.15 -1.97 -15.08
C PHE A 408 -1.37 -2.66 -14.48
N ASP A 409 -2.40 -2.86 -15.29
CA ASP A 409 -3.57 -3.68 -14.94
C ASP A 409 -3.43 -5.07 -15.57
N ARG A 410 -4.05 -6.08 -14.94
CA ARG A 410 -4.17 -7.44 -15.49
C ARG A 410 -4.96 -7.43 -16.79
N SER A 411 -4.61 -8.34 -17.69
CA SER A 411 -5.43 -8.67 -18.86
C SER A 411 -6.58 -9.61 -18.48
N GLN A 412 -7.59 -9.75 -19.35
CA GLN A 412 -8.64 -10.75 -19.14
C GLN A 412 -8.11 -12.19 -19.18
N SER A 413 -7.10 -12.47 -20.01
CA SER A 413 -6.44 -13.77 -20.03
C SER A 413 -5.75 -14.10 -18.70
N ASP A 414 -5.14 -13.12 -18.02
CA ASP A 414 -4.56 -13.35 -16.68
C ASP A 414 -5.65 -13.68 -15.64
N ALA A 415 -6.87 -13.19 -15.82
CA ALA A 415 -8.01 -13.53 -14.96
C ALA A 415 -8.51 -14.95 -15.24
N GLU A 416 -8.68 -15.31 -16.50
CA GLU A 416 -9.09 -16.65 -16.93
C GLU A 416 -8.04 -17.72 -16.56
N GLU A 417 -6.74 -17.42 -16.66
CA GLU A 417 -5.67 -18.33 -16.22
C GLU A 417 -5.66 -18.52 -14.69
N SER A 418 -6.01 -17.49 -13.90
CA SER A 418 -6.16 -17.64 -12.44
C SER A 418 -7.38 -18.46 -12.02
N GLU A 419 -8.40 -18.53 -12.88
CA GLU A 419 -9.60 -19.37 -12.70
C GLU A 419 -9.44 -20.76 -13.33
N SER A 420 -8.46 -20.92 -14.25
CA SER A 420 -8.18 -22.19 -14.88
C SER A 420 -7.72 -23.17 -13.80
N LYS A 421 -8.45 -24.29 -13.69
CA LYS A 421 -8.08 -25.38 -12.80
C LYS A 421 -6.62 -25.74 -13.10
N PRO A 422 -5.72 -25.89 -12.10
CA PRO A 422 -4.47 -26.56 -12.37
C PRO A 422 -4.86 -27.85 -13.08
N ALA A 423 -4.17 -28.18 -14.18
CA ALA A 423 -4.45 -29.35 -14.99
C ALA A 423 -4.42 -30.60 -14.10
N ALA A 424 -5.53 -30.85 -13.41
CA ALA A 424 -5.92 -32.11 -12.86
C ALA A 424 -6.21 -32.89 -14.12
N ALA A 425 -5.15 -33.55 -14.58
CA ALA A 425 -5.21 -34.66 -15.50
C ALA A 425 -6.51 -35.42 -15.22
N ASP A 426 -7.29 -35.66 -16.28
CA ASP A 426 -8.40 -36.58 -16.31
C ASP A 426 -8.03 -37.87 -15.55
N ALA A 427 -8.37 -37.88 -14.26
CA ALA A 427 -8.25 -39.03 -13.38
C ALA A 427 -9.61 -39.73 -13.21
N ASP A 428 -10.64 -39.23 -13.91
CA ASP A 428 -11.97 -39.84 -14.03
C ASP A 428 -12.17 -40.40 -15.44
N GLU A 429 -11.40 -41.43 -15.81
CA GLU A 429 -11.90 -42.48 -16.71
C GLU A 429 -11.62 -43.83 -16.05
N PRO A 430 -12.63 -44.51 -15.49
CA PRO A 430 -12.53 -45.92 -15.17
C PRO A 430 -12.70 -46.75 -16.46
N GLU A 431 -11.80 -47.73 -16.66
CA GLU A 431 -12.02 -48.87 -17.59
C GLU A 431 -13.29 -49.66 -17.24
#